data_AF-A0A9P4GSU5-F1
#
_entry.id   AF-A0A9P4GSU5-F1
#
_cell.length_a   1.000
_cell.length_b   1.000
_cell.length_c   1.000
_cell.angle_alpha   90.00
_cell.angle_beta   90.00
_cell.angle_gamma   90.00
#
_symmetry.space_group_name_H-M   'P 1'
#
loop_
_entity.id
_entity.type
_entity.pdbx_description
1 polymer ?
#
loop_
_entity_poly.entity_id
_entity_poly.type
_entity_poly.pdbx_seq_one_letter_code
_entity_poly.pdbx_strand_id
1 'polypeptide(L)'
;MTIDADRGDTFYEVIANTYAITNNSVLTVDFSPISPNLPVGYVSRVIRNKNLHNFEYSSEGSGCRHWIFLVIQQLEVANYLAVGSAGRLWSYLHSFWDLVQDDTGNMQPRSQPSQFVYGIEQ
;
A
#
# COMPACT_ATOMS: atom_id res chain seq x y z
N MET A 1 -16.80 -8.85 22.63
CA MET A 1 -17.24 -7.62 23.33
C MET A 1 -17.85 -8.08 24.63
N THR A 2 -17.26 -7.69 25.74
CA THR A 2 -17.74 -8.07 27.07
C THR A 2 -17.99 -6.80 27.84
N ILE A 3 -19.21 -6.63 28.35
CA ILE A 3 -19.59 -5.47 29.16
C ILE A 3 -19.44 -5.88 30.62
N ASP A 4 -18.62 -5.18 31.37
CA ASP A 4 -18.59 -5.29 32.82
C ASP A 4 -19.78 -4.52 33.39
N ALA A 5 -20.79 -5.25 33.87
CA ALA A 5 -22.05 -4.69 34.33
C ALA A 5 -21.92 -3.86 35.62
N ASP A 6 -20.83 -4.04 36.39
CA ASP A 6 -20.62 -3.34 37.66
C ASP A 6 -19.89 -2.00 37.47
N ARG A 7 -19.08 -1.88 36.42
CA ARG A 7 -18.30 -0.66 36.10
C ARG A 7 -18.81 0.11 34.88
N GLY A 8 -19.63 -0.50 34.03
CA GLY A 8 -20.09 0.09 32.77
C GLY A 8 -19.01 0.13 31.68
N ASP A 9 -17.85 -0.49 31.92
CA ASP A 9 -16.74 -0.53 30.98
C ASP A 9 -16.98 -1.59 29.90
N THR A 10 -16.72 -1.22 28.65
CA THR A 10 -16.80 -2.13 27.50
C THR A 10 -15.41 -2.61 27.13
N PHE A 11 -15.18 -3.91 27.27
CA PHE A 11 -13.94 -4.56 26.86
C PHE A 11 -14.07 -5.12 25.44
N TYR A 12 -13.17 -4.67 24.56
CA TYR A 12 -13.00 -5.23 23.22
C TYR A 12 -11.87 -6.25 23.25
N GLU A 13 -12.19 -7.49 22.86
CA GLU A 13 -11.16 -8.48 22.61
C GLU A 13 -10.49 -8.15 21.27
N VAL A 14 -9.20 -7.80 21.33
CA VAL A 14 -8.39 -7.57 20.14
C VAL A 14 -7.69 -8.87 19.79
N ILE A 15 -8.23 -9.58 18.80
CA ILE A 15 -7.62 -10.81 18.28
C ILE A 15 -6.63 -10.41 17.20
N ALA A 16 -5.35 -10.67 17.44
CA ALA A 16 -4.32 -10.55 16.43
C ALA A 16 -4.47 -11.69 15.41
N ASN A 17 -4.91 -11.35 14.20
CA ASN A 17 -4.91 -12.30 13.09
C ASN A 17 -3.57 -12.17 12.35
N THR A 18 -2.94 -13.30 12.05
CA THR A 18 -1.86 -13.34 11.06
C THR A 18 -2.39 -12.91 9.70
N TYR A 19 -1.68 -12.00 9.03
CA TYR A 19 -2.01 -11.62 7.65
C TYR A 19 -2.03 -12.88 6.78
N ALA A 20 -3.14 -13.13 6.10
CA ALA A 20 -3.19 -14.15 5.06
C ALA A 20 -2.42 -13.62 3.85
N ILE A 21 -1.21 -14.14 3.63
CA ILE A 21 -0.52 -13.97 2.36
C ILE A 21 -1.29 -14.83 1.35
N THR A 22 -2.09 -14.18 0.51
CA THR A 22 -2.79 -14.85 -0.58
C THR A 22 -1.97 -14.74 -1.85
N ASN A 23 -1.99 -15.77 -2.69
CA ASN A 23 -1.28 -15.79 -3.98
C ASN A 23 -2.00 -14.97 -5.06
N ASN A 24 -2.83 -13.99 -4.65
CA ASN A 24 -3.63 -13.17 -5.53
C ASN A 24 -2.87 -11.93 -6.03
N SER A 25 -1.61 -11.74 -5.63
CA SER A 25 -0.74 -10.69 -6.17
C SER A 25 0.05 -11.21 -7.36
N VAL A 26 -0.01 -10.47 -8.48
CA VAL A 26 0.85 -10.72 -9.64
C VAL A 26 2.29 -10.27 -9.36
N LEU A 27 2.44 -9.25 -8.49
CA LEU A 27 3.73 -8.66 -8.14
C LEU A 27 3.70 -8.10 -6.72
N THR A 28 4.80 -8.29 -5.98
CA THR A 28 4.99 -7.76 -4.62
C THR A 28 6.17 -6.80 -4.62
N VAL A 29 6.01 -5.63 -4.01
CA VAL A 29 7.08 -4.64 -3.84
C VAL A 29 7.25 -4.33 -2.35
N ASP A 30 8.36 -4.77 -1.78
CA ASP A 30 8.63 -4.61 -0.35
C ASP A 30 9.62 -3.47 -0.08
N PHE A 31 9.34 -2.69 0.96
CA PHE A 31 10.21 -1.64 1.45
C PHE A 31 10.62 -1.95 2.89
N SER A 32 11.91 -2.19 3.11
CA SER A 32 12.44 -2.34 4.46
C SER A 32 12.42 -0.98 5.17
N PRO A 33 11.81 -0.87 6.36
CA PRO A 33 11.86 0.35 7.13
C PRO A 33 13.30 0.63 7.59
N ILE A 34 13.66 1.91 7.70
CA ILE A 34 14.98 2.33 8.21
C ILE A 34 15.17 1.85 9.65
N SER A 35 14.09 1.85 10.45
CA SER A 35 14.08 1.31 11.80
C SER A 35 13.38 -0.05 11.83
N PRO A 36 14.00 -1.10 12.41
CA PRO A 36 13.38 -2.43 12.51
C PRO A 36 12.13 -2.44 13.40
N ASN A 37 11.96 -1.42 14.26
CA ASN A 37 10.84 -1.30 15.20
C ASN A 37 9.89 -0.15 14.83
N LEU A 38 9.71 0.14 13.53
CA LEU A 38 8.79 1.19 13.09
C LEU A 38 7.34 0.86 13.51
N PRO A 39 6.73 1.62 14.43
CA PRO A 39 5.37 1.32 14.87
C PRO A 39 4.36 1.68 13.78
N VAL A 40 3.33 0.84 13.59
CA VAL A 40 2.23 1.11 12.65
C VAL A 40 1.54 2.45 12.94
N GLY A 41 1.47 2.85 14.21
CA GLY A 41 0.92 4.15 14.61
C GLY A 41 1.66 5.35 14.01
N TYR A 42 2.94 5.22 13.68
CA TYR A 42 3.73 6.30 13.07
C TYR A 42 3.39 6.46 11.59
N VAL A 43 3.22 5.34 10.89
CA VAL A 43 2.71 5.31 9.51
C VAL A 43 1.32 5.94 9.45
N SER A 44 0.42 5.52 10.34
CA SER A 44 -0.95 6.06 10.44
C SER A 44 -0.94 7.58 10.70
N ARG A 45 -0.04 8.06 11.55
CA ARG A 45 0.12 9.49 11.84
C ARG A 45 0.56 10.28 10.60
N VAL A 46 1.50 9.75 9.80
CA VAL A 46 1.92 10.40 8.54
C VAL A 46 0.73 10.55 7.59
N ILE A 47 -0.03 9.48 7.39
CA ILE A 47 -1.22 9.47 6.52
C ILE A 47 -2.26 10.50 6.99
N ARG A 48 -2.52 10.56 8.30
CA ARG A 48 -3.49 11.50 8.88
C ARG A 48 -3.04 12.95 8.82
N ASN A 49 -1.81 13.23 9.24
CA ASN A 49 -1.26 14.60 9.28
C ASN A 49 -1.11 15.22 7.89
N LYS A 50 -0.98 14.39 6.85
CA LYS A 50 -0.92 14.83 5.45
C LYS A 50 -2.27 14.78 4.74
N ASN A 51 -3.36 14.53 5.48
CA ASN A 51 -4.73 14.42 4.95
C ASN A 51 -4.91 13.35 3.86
N LEU A 52 -3.99 12.38 3.75
CA LEU A 52 -4.06 11.31 2.75
C LEU A 52 -5.19 10.31 3.02
N HIS A 53 -5.75 10.32 4.22
CA HIS A 53 -6.93 9.53 4.57
C HIS A 53 -8.23 10.05 3.92
N ASN A 54 -8.25 11.31 3.47
CA ASN A 54 -9.40 11.91 2.78
C ASN A 54 -9.33 11.72 1.26
N PHE A 55 -8.53 10.77 0.78
CA PHE A 55 -8.35 10.53 -0.65
C PHE A 55 -9.62 9.95 -1.27
N GLU A 56 -10.11 10.61 -2.32
CA GLU A 56 -11.28 10.16 -3.08
C GLU A 56 -10.86 9.22 -4.21
N TYR A 57 -11.50 8.06 -4.29
CA TYR A 57 -11.20 7.08 -5.32
C TYR A 57 -11.69 7.53 -6.70
N SER A 58 -10.79 7.54 -7.69
CA SER A 58 -11.18 7.62 -9.10
C SER A 58 -11.74 6.29 -9.60
N SER A 59 -12.72 6.33 -10.50
CA SER A 59 -13.40 5.14 -11.09
C SER A 59 -12.47 4.13 -11.78
N GLU A 60 -11.26 4.52 -12.20
CA GLU A 60 -10.35 3.67 -13.00
C GLU A 60 -9.19 3.05 -12.20
N GLY A 61 -9.19 3.19 -10.87
CA GLY A 61 -8.10 2.68 -10.03
C GLY A 61 -6.74 3.39 -10.23
N SER A 62 -6.65 4.40 -11.10
CA SER A 62 -5.47 5.27 -11.20
C SER A 62 -5.25 6.07 -9.92
N GLY A 63 -6.33 6.46 -9.25
CA GLY A 63 -6.31 7.11 -7.95
C GLY A 63 -5.72 6.25 -6.84
N CYS A 64 -6.06 4.96 -6.74
CA CYS A 64 -5.48 4.12 -5.69
C CYS A 64 -3.97 3.92 -5.89
N ARG A 65 -3.50 3.80 -7.14
CA ARG A 65 -2.07 3.73 -7.46
C ARG A 65 -1.35 5.03 -7.09
N HIS A 66 -1.94 6.18 -7.45
CA HIS A 66 -1.40 7.48 -7.07
C HIS A 66 -1.38 7.69 -5.55
N TRP A 67 -2.41 7.25 -4.84
CA TRP A 67 -2.46 7.30 -3.38
C TRP A 67 -1.33 6.50 -2.73
N ILE A 68 -1.06 5.28 -3.20
CA ILE A 68 0.07 4.47 -2.70
C ILE A 68 1.39 5.20 -2.93
N PHE A 69 1.58 5.80 -4.11
CA PHE A 69 2.77 6.61 -4.40
C PHE A 69 2.94 7.75 -3.38
N LEU A 70 1.87 8.52 -3.13
CA LEU A 70 1.90 9.62 -2.15
C LEU A 70 2.22 9.12 -0.74
N VAL A 71 1.64 8.01 -0.30
CA VAL A 71 1.93 7.43 1.02
C VAL A 71 3.42 7.09 1.14
N ILE A 72 3.98 6.38 0.15
CA ILE A 72 5.40 5.97 0.17
C ILE A 72 6.33 7.19 0.10
N GLN A 73 5.99 8.20 -0.70
CA GLN A 73 6.72 9.47 -0.74
C GLN A 73 6.71 10.18 0.62
N GLN A 74 5.56 10.22 1.32
CA GLN A 74 5.51 10.87 2.64
C GLN A 74 6.25 10.05 3.72
N LEU A 75 6.26 8.73 3.62
CA LEU A 75 7.06 7.88 4.51
C LEU A 75 8.57 8.04 4.29
N GLU A 76 8.98 8.26 3.04
CA GLU A 76 10.35 8.62 2.69
C GLU A 76 10.74 9.99 3.25
N VAL A 77 9.90 11.03 3.08
CA VAL A 77 10.11 12.36 3.66
C VAL A 77 10.17 12.34 5.19
N ALA A 78 9.42 11.44 5.83
CA ALA A 78 9.46 11.22 7.27
C ALA A 78 10.69 10.42 7.74
N ASN A 79 11.60 10.03 6.84
CA ASN A 79 12.76 9.17 7.11
C ASN A 79 12.38 7.81 7.71
N TYR A 80 11.23 7.26 7.34
CA TYR A 80 10.83 5.89 7.70
C TYR A 80 11.23 4.88 6.64
N LEU A 81 11.37 5.31 5.39
CA LEU A 81 11.88 4.53 4.26
C LEU A 81 13.12 5.18 3.68
N ALA A 82 13.97 4.38 3.03
CA ALA A 82 15.17 4.87 2.37
C ALA A 82 14.83 5.87 1.25
N VAL A 83 15.71 6.86 1.04
CA VAL A 83 15.60 7.82 -0.06
C VAL A 83 15.57 7.07 -1.40
N GLY A 84 14.67 7.48 -2.31
CA GLY A 84 14.43 6.84 -3.60
C GLY A 84 13.37 5.74 -3.60
N SER A 85 12.75 5.43 -2.45
CA SER A 85 11.68 4.43 -2.33
C SER A 85 10.49 4.75 -3.23
N ALA A 86 10.03 6.00 -3.25
CA ALA A 86 8.90 6.43 -4.09
C ALA A 86 9.22 6.32 -5.59
N GLY A 87 10.44 6.72 -5.99
CA GLY A 87 10.89 6.61 -7.38
C GLY A 87 10.96 5.15 -7.85
N ARG A 88 11.48 4.24 -7.02
CA ARG A 88 11.50 2.80 -7.30
C ARG A 88 10.09 2.25 -7.51
N LEU A 89 9.15 2.65 -6.65
CA LEU A 89 7.76 2.20 -6.70
C LEU A 89 7.04 2.62 -7.99
N TRP A 90 7.36 3.81 -8.49
CA TRP A 90 6.63 4.45 -9.59
C TRP A 90 6.59 3.58 -10.86
N SER A 91 7.71 2.93 -11.20
CA SER A 91 7.79 2.00 -12.33
C SER A 91 6.74 0.88 -12.31
N TYR A 92 6.38 0.41 -11.11
CA TYR A 92 5.38 -0.65 -10.92
C TYR A 92 3.95 -0.12 -10.98
N LEU A 93 3.72 1.09 -10.45
CA LEU A 93 2.38 1.72 -10.39
C LEU A 93 1.89 2.23 -11.75
N HIS A 94 2.80 2.45 -12.69
CA HIS A 94 2.47 2.82 -14.06
C HIS A 94 2.08 1.66 -14.97
N SER A 95 2.14 0.42 -14.47
CA SER A 95 1.87 -0.75 -15.28
C SER A 95 0.69 -1.55 -14.71
N PHE A 96 -0.13 -2.08 -15.60
CA PHE A 96 -0.99 -3.21 -15.30
C PHE A 96 -0.17 -4.49 -15.42
N TRP A 97 -0.44 -5.45 -14.55
CA TRP A 97 0.29 -6.70 -14.50
C TRP A 97 -0.69 -7.85 -14.72
N ASP A 98 -0.39 -8.70 -15.70
CA ASP A 98 -1.10 -9.94 -15.95
C ASP A 98 -0.15 -11.15 -15.96
N LEU A 99 -0.70 -12.34 -15.79
CA LEU A 99 0.05 -13.58 -15.90
C LEU A 99 -0.15 -14.13 -17.32
N VAL A 100 0.94 -14.35 -18.04
CA VAL A 100 0.93 -14.88 -19.41
C VAL A 100 1.83 -16.10 -19.50
N GLN A 101 1.44 -17.07 -20.32
CA GLN A 101 2.24 -18.25 -20.57
C GLN A 101 3.39 -17.93 -21.54
N ASP A 102 4.62 -18.29 -21.17
CA ASP A 102 5.80 -18.18 -22.04
C ASP A 102 5.91 -19.35 -23.03
N ASP A 103 6.90 -19.28 -23.94
CA ASP A 103 7.14 -20.29 -24.98
C ASP A 103 7.51 -21.67 -24.40
N THR A 104 7.85 -21.75 -23.11
CA THR A 104 8.16 -22.98 -22.38
C THR A 104 6.97 -23.51 -21.57
N GLY A 105 5.83 -22.81 -21.62
CA GLY A 105 4.61 -23.18 -20.92
C GLY A 105 4.50 -22.67 -19.49
N ASN A 106 5.47 -21.88 -19.00
CA ASN A 106 5.46 -21.33 -17.63
C ASN A 106 4.71 -20.00 -17.56
N MET A 107 4.01 -19.75 -16.46
CA MET A 107 3.33 -18.47 -16.23
C MET A 107 4.33 -17.42 -15.77
N GLN A 108 4.41 -16.31 -16.49
CA GLN A 108 5.28 -15.17 -16.18
C GLN A 108 4.46 -13.88 -16.03
N PRO A 109 4.85 -12.98 -15.13
CA PRO A 109 4.25 -11.65 -15.06
C PRO A 109 4.62 -10.84 -16.29
N ARG A 110 3.64 -10.21 -16.93
CA ARG A 110 3.81 -9.26 -18.03
C ARG A 110 3.29 -7.89 -17.58
N SER A 111 4.08 -6.86 -17.85
CA SER A 111 3.67 -5.47 -17.65
C SER A 111 3.05 -4.91 -18.93
N GLN A 112 1.92 -4.22 -18.79
CA GLN A 112 1.37 -3.33 -19.81
C GLN A 112 1.29 -1.91 -19.27
N PRO A 113 1.85 -0.90 -19.95
CA PRO A 113 1.80 0.48 -19.46
C PRO A 113 0.36 0.98 -19.37
N SER A 114 0.05 1.65 -18.27
CA SER A 114 -1.24 2.31 -18.05
C SER A 114 -1.36 3.52 -18.96
N GLN A 115 -2.40 3.56 -19.78
CA GLN A 115 -2.71 4.71 -20.65
C GLN A 115 -3.17 5.93 -19.84
N PHE A 116 -3.74 5.72 -18.64
CA PHE A 116 -4.19 6.77 -17.76
C PHE A 116 -3.32 6.83 -16.51
N VAL A 117 -2.66 7.97 -16.32
CA VAL A 117 -1.88 8.27 -15.13
C VAL A 117 -2.49 9.48 -14.47
N TYR A 118 -2.96 9.32 -13.24
CA TYR A 118 -3.54 10.42 -12.48
C TYR A 118 -2.49 11.53 -12.25
N GLY A 119 -2.80 12.76 -12.65
CA GLY A 119 -1.96 13.94 -12.40
C GLY A 119 -0.83 14.19 -13.41
N ILE A 120 -0.80 13.49 -14.55
CA ILE A 120 0.06 13.83 -15.69
C ILE A 120 -0.85 14.13 -16.88
N GLU A 121 -0.90 15.41 -17.30
CA GLU A 121 -1.42 15.74 -18.63
C GLU A 121 -0.44 15.18 -19.67
N GLN A 122 -0.96 14.42 -20.64
CA GLN A 122 -0.15 13.84 -21.72
C GLN A 122 0.35 14.90 -22.70
#